data_AF-A0A434RU72-F1
#
_entry.id   AF-A0A434RU72-F1
#
_cell.length_a   1.000
_cell.length_b   1.000
_cell.length_c   1.000
_cell.angle_alpha   90.00
_cell.angle_beta   90.00
_cell.angle_gamma   90.00
#
_symmetry.space_group_name_H-M   'P 1'
#
loop_
_entity.id
_entity.type
_entity.pdbx_description
1 polymer ?
#
loop_
_entity_poly.entity_id
_entity_poly.type
_entity_poly.pdbx_seq_one_letter_code
_entity_poly.pdbx_strand_id
1 'polypeptide(L)'
;GKAALLGARWRAARRLVEELREELFGADALSRAIATANGLFDAAGMPSRKVSLAAARRAAMAGPRAAAPSRLSRAGLAADRLLLSLISSGGALDARPGLRAPVAGATKKPKRG
;
A
#
# COMPACT_ATOMS: atom_id res chain seq x y z
N GLY A 1 -34.77 4.06 -16.67
CA GLY A 1 -34.92 5.33 -15.95
C GLY A 1 -33.68 5.68 -15.14
N LYS A 2 -33.46 6.96 -14.81
CA LYS A 2 -32.27 7.47 -14.10
C LYS A 2 -31.95 6.73 -12.78
N ALA A 3 -32.98 6.32 -12.04
CA ALA A 3 -32.82 5.55 -10.80
C ALA A 3 -32.20 4.16 -11.03
N ALA A 4 -32.62 3.43 -12.08
CA ALA A 4 -32.07 2.12 -12.40
C ALA A 4 -30.59 2.19 -12.81
N LEU A 5 -30.21 3.23 -13.57
CA LEU A 5 -28.81 3.50 -13.93
C LEU A 5 -27.95 3.78 -12.69
N LEU A 6 -28.45 4.58 -11.75
CA LEU A 6 -27.75 4.87 -10.51
C LEU A 6 -27.58 3.62 -9.65
N GLY A 7 -28.62 2.78 -9.55
CA GLY A 7 -28.56 1.50 -8.84
C GLY A 7 -27.57 0.50 -9.46
N ALA A 8 -27.43 0.48 -10.79
CA ALA A 8 -26.40 -0.33 -11.45
C ALA A 8 -24.98 0.17 -11.13
N ARG A 9 -24.76 1.49 -11.15
CA ARG A 9 -23.46 2.10 -10.80
C ARG A 9 -23.05 1.83 -9.36
N TRP A 10 -23.98 1.89 -8.41
CA TRP A 10 -23.70 1.57 -7.01
C TRP A 10 -23.34 0.11 -6.80
N ARG A 11 -24.01 -0.83 -7.49
CA ARG A 11 -23.64 -2.25 -7.44
C ARG A 11 -22.25 -2.50 -8.02
N ALA A 12 -21.90 -1.85 -9.13
CA ALA A 12 -20.56 -1.92 -9.70
C ALA A 12 -19.50 -1.36 -8.74
N ALA A 13 -19.75 -0.20 -8.12
CA ALA A 13 -18.84 0.38 -7.14
C ALA A 13 -18.65 -0.52 -5.92
N ARG A 14 -19.73 -1.08 -5.38
CA ARG A 14 -19.67 -2.06 -4.27
C ARG A 14 -18.81 -3.26 -4.65
N ARG A 15 -19.00 -3.82 -5.85
CA ARG A 15 -18.21 -4.95 -6.33
C ARG A 15 -16.71 -4.63 -6.38
N LEU A 16 -16.34 -3.49 -6.97
CA LEU A 16 -14.94 -3.05 -7.03
C LEU A 16 -14.32 -2.84 -5.64
N VAL A 17 -15.11 -2.35 -4.67
CA VAL A 17 -14.66 -2.21 -3.29
C VAL A 17 -14.40 -3.58 -2.65
N GLU A 18 -15.28 -4.56 -2.86
CA GLU A 18 -15.06 -5.91 -2.32
C GLU A 18 -13.85 -6.60 -2.97
N GLU A 19 -13.69 -6.48 -4.30
CA GLU A 19 -12.49 -6.98 -5.00
C GLU A 19 -11.21 -6.32 -4.44
N LEU A 20 -11.21 -5.00 -4.22
CA LEU A 20 -10.09 -4.32 -3.58
C LEU A 20 -9.83 -4.83 -2.15
N ARG A 21 -10.87 -5.13 -1.37
CA ARG A 21 -10.71 -5.67 -0.01
C ARG A 21 -10.06 -7.04 -0.03
N GLU A 22 -10.49 -7.92 -0.94
CA GLU A 22 -9.88 -9.25 -1.13
C GLU A 22 -8.40 -9.14 -1.47
N GLU A 23 -8.04 -8.26 -2.42
CA GLU A 23 -6.64 -8.00 -2.80
C GLU A 23 -5.81 -7.46 -1.63
N LEU A 24 -6.38 -6.56 -0.80
CA LEU A 24 -5.70 -6.04 0.39
C LEU A 24 -5.45 -7.14 1.43
N PHE A 25 -6.41 -8.05 1.63
CA PHE A 25 -6.22 -9.21 2.52
C PHE A 25 -5.16 -10.17 1.99
N GLY A 26 -5.15 -10.42 0.67
CA GLY A 26 -4.10 -11.20 0.01
C GLY A 26 -2.72 -10.59 0.18
N ALA A 27 -2.60 -9.27 0.00
CA ALA A 27 -1.35 -8.54 0.17
C ALA A 27 -0.81 -8.60 1.62
N ASP A 28 -1.70 -8.50 2.61
CA ASP A 28 -1.34 -8.65 4.03
C ASP A 28 -0.89 -10.08 4.36
N ALA A 29 -1.61 -11.10 3.85
CA ALA A 29 -1.21 -12.50 3.97
C ALA A 29 0.18 -12.75 3.36
N LEU A 30 0.44 -12.22 2.16
CA LEU A 30 1.75 -12.28 1.50
C LEU A 30 2.85 -11.58 2.32
N SER A 31 2.55 -10.40 2.87
CA SER A 31 3.49 -9.67 3.73
C SER A 31 3.90 -10.50 4.95
N ARG A 32 2.94 -11.14 5.62
CA ARG A 32 3.21 -12.04 6.76
C ARG A 32 4.01 -13.27 6.34
N ALA A 33 3.66 -13.91 5.23
CA ALA A 33 4.40 -15.06 4.71
C ALA A 33 5.87 -14.72 4.40
N ILE A 34 6.12 -13.56 3.78
CA ILE A 34 7.49 -13.06 3.52
C ILE A 34 8.23 -12.80 4.84
N ALA A 35 7.59 -12.20 5.83
CA ALA A 35 8.20 -11.97 7.13
C ALA A 35 8.60 -13.29 7.81
N THR A 36 7.72 -14.29 7.79
CA THR A 36 7.99 -15.64 8.31
C THR A 36 9.15 -16.30 7.56
N ALA A 37 9.12 -16.31 6.22
CA ALA A 37 10.19 -16.90 5.41
C ALA A 37 11.55 -16.22 5.66
N ASN A 38 11.56 -14.89 5.75
CA ASN A 38 12.77 -14.13 6.07
C ASN A 38 13.31 -14.44 7.48
N GLY A 39 12.43 -14.64 8.47
CA GLY A 39 12.83 -15.10 9.80
C GLY A 39 13.48 -16.49 9.79
N LEU A 40 12.97 -17.41 8.96
CA LEU A 40 13.59 -18.73 8.76
C LEU A 40 14.96 -18.63 8.09
N PHE A 41 15.12 -17.75 7.10
CA PHE A 41 16.42 -17.51 6.47
C PHE A 41 17.43 -16.88 7.45
N ASP A 42 16.98 -15.98 8.32
CA ASP A 42 17.82 -15.39 9.35
C ASP A 42 18.27 -16.48 10.36
N ALA A 43 17.37 -17.35 10.80
CA ALA A 43 17.69 -18.47 11.69
C ALA A 43 18.66 -19.49 11.07
N ALA A 44 18.61 -19.66 9.75
CA ALA A 44 19.49 -20.55 9.00
C ALA A 44 20.79 -19.86 8.52
N GLY A 45 21.04 -18.60 8.88
CA GLY A 45 22.24 -17.86 8.47
C GLY A 45 22.33 -17.58 6.97
N MET A 46 21.20 -17.52 6.25
CA MET A 46 21.13 -17.34 4.79
C MET A 46 20.52 -15.98 4.39
N PRO A 47 21.13 -14.83 4.74
CA PRO A 47 20.55 -13.51 4.49
C PRO A 47 20.43 -13.18 3.00
N SER A 48 21.22 -13.82 2.12
CA SER A 48 21.17 -13.63 0.67
C SER A 48 19.88 -14.20 0.03
N ARG A 49 19.12 -15.05 0.73
CA ARG A 49 17.88 -15.63 0.23
C ARG A 49 16.63 -14.83 0.61
N LYS A 50 16.78 -13.72 1.32
CA LYS A 50 15.65 -12.91 1.80
C LYS A 50 14.87 -12.29 0.65
N VAL A 51 13.55 -12.33 0.77
CA VAL A 51 12.63 -11.73 -0.19
C VAL A 51 12.37 -10.27 0.20
N SER A 52 12.53 -9.37 -0.77
CA SER A 52 12.24 -7.93 -0.59
C SER A 52 10.82 -7.59 -1.04
N LEU A 53 9.92 -7.44 -0.07
CA LEU A 53 8.54 -6.97 -0.31
C LEU A 53 8.52 -5.58 -0.97
N ALA A 54 9.49 -4.71 -0.65
CA ALA A 54 9.61 -3.39 -1.25
C ALA A 54 9.98 -3.43 -2.74
N ALA A 55 10.76 -4.43 -3.18
CA ALA A 55 11.05 -4.65 -4.59
C ALA A 55 9.82 -5.17 -5.34
N ALA A 56 9.11 -6.14 -4.76
CA ALA A 56 7.87 -6.69 -5.33
C ALA A 56 6.80 -5.60 -5.53
N ARG A 57 6.59 -4.73 -4.52
CA ARG A 57 5.66 -3.59 -4.61
C ARG A 57 6.03 -2.60 -5.70
N ARG A 58 7.32 -2.25 -5.84
CA ARG A 58 7.78 -1.34 -6.90
C ARG A 58 7.51 -1.91 -8.29
N ALA A 59 7.77 -3.20 -8.49
CA ALA A 59 7.48 -3.87 -9.75
C ALA A 59 5.96 -3.84 -10.06
N ALA A 60 5.11 -4.10 -9.07
CA ALA A 60 3.66 -4.05 -9.24
C ALA A 60 3.12 -2.64 -9.56
N MET A 61 3.73 -1.59 -8.98
CA MET A 61 3.29 -0.20 -9.13
C MET A 61 3.90 0.53 -10.34
N ALA A 62 4.72 -0.14 -11.16
CA ALA A 62 5.41 0.47 -12.31
C ALA A 62 4.50 0.69 -13.54
N GLY A 63 3.21 0.35 -13.46
CA GLY A 63 2.27 0.45 -14.57
C GLY A 63 1.62 1.83 -14.77
N PRO A 64 0.97 2.06 -15.94
CA PRO A 64 0.25 3.30 -16.24
C PRO A 64 -0.90 3.55 -15.24
N ARG A 65 -1.01 4.78 -14.75
CA ARG A 65 -2.14 5.21 -13.91
C ARG A 65 -3.34 5.57 -14.78
N ALA A 66 -4.55 5.20 -14.33
CA ALA A 66 -5.78 5.64 -14.96
C ALA A 66 -5.91 7.18 -14.88
N ALA A 67 -6.28 7.81 -16.01
CA ALA A 67 -6.56 9.24 -16.03
C ALA A 67 -7.89 9.53 -15.34
N ALA A 68 -7.96 10.64 -14.59
CA ALA A 68 -9.20 11.09 -13.97
C ALA A 68 -10.26 11.40 -15.06
N PRO A 69 -11.53 10.99 -14.89
CA PRO A 69 -12.61 11.34 -15.82
C PRO A 69 -12.76 12.86 -15.96
N SER A 70 -13.03 13.34 -17.18
CA SER A 70 -13.09 14.78 -17.50
C SER A 70 -14.16 15.57 -16.73
N ARG A 71 -15.13 14.90 -16.10
CA ARG A 71 -16.17 15.53 -15.26
C ARG A 71 -16.50 14.68 -14.04
N LEU A 72 -15.65 14.72 -13.01
CA LEU A 72 -16.03 14.28 -11.66
C LEU A 72 -16.79 15.41 -10.94
N SER A 73 -17.79 15.05 -10.15
CA SER A 73 -18.41 16.00 -9.20
C SER A 73 -17.39 16.41 -8.13
N ARG A 74 -17.65 17.50 -7.39
CA ARG A 74 -16.77 17.93 -6.28
C ARG A 74 -16.50 16.79 -5.27
N ALA A 75 -17.52 16.00 -4.94
CA ALA A 75 -17.38 14.83 -4.08
C ALA A 75 -16.54 13.72 -4.74
N GLY A 76 -16.70 13.50 -6.05
CA GLY A 76 -15.89 12.55 -6.80
C GLY A 76 -14.40 12.92 -6.84
N LEU A 77 -14.09 14.21 -6.99
CA LEU A 77 -12.71 14.71 -6.92
C LEU A 77 -12.12 14.58 -5.51
N ALA A 78 -12.92 14.80 -4.46
CA ALA A 78 -12.46 14.63 -3.08
C ALA A 78 -12.15 13.16 -2.76
N ALA A 79 -13.01 12.23 -3.20
CA ALA A 79 -12.79 10.80 -3.05
C ALA A 79 -11.57 10.32 -3.84
N ASP A 80 -11.38 10.80 -5.07
CA ASP A 80 -10.20 10.50 -5.90
C ASP A 80 -8.90 10.96 -5.22
N ARG A 81 -8.87 12.19 -4.70
CA ARG A 81 -7.72 12.71 -3.94
C ARG A 81 -7.43 11.89 -2.69
N LEU A 82 -8.47 11.45 -1.96
CA LEU A 82 -8.30 10.59 -0.80
C LEU A 82 -7.70 9.25 -1.19
N LEU A 83 -8.21 8.59 -2.23
CA LEU A 83 -7.67 7.32 -2.73
C LEU A 83 -6.21 7.46 -3.18
N LEU A 84 -5.89 8.51 -3.92
CA LEU A 84 -4.52 8.80 -4.34
C LEU A 84 -3.59 9.08 -3.16
N SER A 85 -4.08 9.72 -2.10
CA SER A 85 -3.29 9.99 -0.88
C SER A 85 -2.88 8.72 -0.14
N LEU A 86 -3.71 7.66 -0.19
CA LEU A 86 -3.41 6.38 0.46
C LEU A 86 -2.25 5.66 -0.22
N ILE A 87 -2.15 5.75 -1.55
CA ILE A 87 -1.19 5.00 -2.38
C ILE A 87 0.02 5.83 -2.86
N SER A 88 0.05 7.12 -2.53
CA SER A 88 1.18 8.00 -2.84
C SER A 88 2.40 7.69 -1.98
N SER A 89 3.58 8.15 -2.40
CA SER A 89 4.81 8.02 -1.62
C SER A 89 4.70 8.72 -0.26
N GLY A 90 4.86 7.99 0.84
CA GLY A 90 4.62 8.44 2.22
C GLY A 90 3.15 8.41 2.65
N GLY A 91 2.25 7.85 1.83
CA GLY A 91 0.84 7.65 2.15
C GLY A 91 0.60 6.53 3.15
N ALA A 92 -0.63 6.38 3.63
CA ALA A 92 -0.99 5.40 4.67
C ALA A 92 -0.68 3.94 4.29
N LEU A 93 -0.64 3.63 2.99
CA LEU A 93 -0.28 2.31 2.48
C LEU A 93 1.17 2.23 1.98
N ASP A 94 1.94 3.31 2.06
CA ASP A 94 3.37 3.28 1.75
C ASP A 94 4.15 2.71 2.94
N ALA A 95 4.79 1.56 2.71
CA ALA A 95 5.59 0.87 3.71
C ALA A 95 7.00 1.46 3.89
N ARG A 96 7.38 2.52 3.16
CA ARG A 96 8.63 3.23 3.42
C ARG A 96 8.56 3.87 4.81
N PRO A 97 9.58 3.69 5.67
CA PRO A 97 9.64 4.45 6.91
C PRO A 97 9.61 5.93 6.53
N GLY A 98 8.70 6.69 7.15
CA GLY A 98 8.60 8.12 6.88
C GLY A 98 9.98 8.74 7.00
N LEU A 99 10.33 9.68 6.13
CA LEU A 99 11.66 10.35 6.06
C LEU A 99 12.12 11.00 7.38
N ARG A 100 11.31 10.93 8.44
CA ARG A 100 11.59 11.38 9.82
C ARG A 100 11.26 10.35 10.91
N ALA A 101 11.03 9.08 10.57
CA ALA A 101 10.90 8.04 11.58
C ALA A 101 12.27 7.90 12.27
N PRO A 102 12.39 8.19 13.57
CA PRO A 102 13.66 8.02 14.28
C PRO A 102 14.06 6.56 14.15
N VAL A 103 15.21 6.31 13.53
CA VAL A 103 15.80 4.98 13.46
C VAL A 103 16.13 4.59 14.91
N ALA A 104 15.38 3.63 15.46
CA ALA A 104 15.69 3.06 16.77
C ALA A 104 17.09 2.43 16.68
N GLY A 105 18.09 3.14 17.19
CA GLY A 105 19.49 2.67 17.17
C GLY A 105 20.57 3.73 17.41
N ALA A 106 20.29 5.03 17.28
CA ALA A 106 21.30 6.06 17.56
C ALA A 106 21.34 6.47 19.03
N THR A 107 21.65 5.55 19.94
CA THR A 107 22.09 5.92 21.29
C THR A 107 23.46 6.59 21.21
N LYS A 108 23.48 7.93 21.20
CA LYS A 108 24.72 8.68 21.48
C LYS A 108 25.12 8.41 22.94
N LYS A 109 26.26 7.73 23.14
CA LYS A 109 26.94 7.69 24.45
C LYS A 109 27.27 9.12 24.89
N PRO A 110 27.03 9.51 26.15
CA PRO A 110 27.55 10.76 26.67
C PRO A 110 29.07 10.65 26.83
N LYS A 111 29.80 11.56 26.19
CA LYS A 111 31.24 11.75 26.38
C LYS A 111 31.43 12.50 27.70
N ARG A 112 31.91 11.82 28.73
CA ARG A 112 32.53 12.47 29.89
C ARG A 112 33.95 12.90 29.49
N GLY A 113 34.28 14.15 29.77
CA GLY A 113 35.57 14.79 29.54
C GLY A 113 35.41 16.25 29.91
#